data_AF-A0A238XXU4-F1
#
_entry.id   AF-A0A238XXU4-F1
#
_cell.length_a   1.000
_cell.length_b   1.000
_cell.length_c   1.000
_cell.angle_alpha   90.00
_cell.angle_beta   90.00
_cell.angle_gamma   90.00
#
_symmetry.space_group_name_H-M   'P 1'
#
loop_
_entity.id
_entity.type
_entity.pdbx_description
1 polymer ?
#
loop_
_entity_poly.entity_id
_entity_poly.type
_entity_poly.pdbx_seq_one_letter_code
_entity_poly.pdbx_strand_id
1 'polypeptide(L)' 'MGRPAIEDRHLARPDDHAASGPLTAIGRVIKPGRRVAFADGEVLDAAGRSVATASSSLLVFPLPAA' A
#
# COMPACT_ATOMS: atom_id res chain seq x y z
N MET A 1 -2.47 20.28 -2.85
CA MET A 1 -3.54 19.54 -2.14
C MET A 1 -3.32 18.08 -2.50
N GLY A 2 -2.86 17.28 -1.51
CA GLY A 2 -2.03 16.09 -1.73
C GLY A 2 -2.66 15.04 -2.62
N ARG A 3 -1.93 14.62 -3.66
CA ARG A 3 -2.25 13.39 -4.40
C ARG A 3 -2.19 12.22 -3.42
N PRO A 4 -3.16 11.31 -3.41
CA PRO A 4 -3.08 10.11 -2.59
C PRO A 4 -1.82 9.33 -2.99
N ALA A 5 -1.04 8.92 -2.00
CA ALA A 5 0.23 8.21 -2.19
C ALA A 5 0.04 6.73 -2.62
N ILE A 6 -0.87 6.50 -3.57
CA ILE A 6 -1.16 5.21 -4.22
C ILE A 6 -0.96 5.32 -5.75
N GLU A 7 -0.34 6.39 -6.25
CA GLU A 7 -0.09 6.60 -7.69
C GLU A 7 1.35 6.36 -8.13
N ASP A 8 2.21 5.76 -7.29
CA ASP A 8 3.49 5.25 -7.78
C ASP A 8 3.23 3.94 -8.52
N ARG A 9 2.96 4.13 -9.82
CA ARG A 9 2.63 3.12 -10.82
C ARG A 9 3.82 2.17 -11.04
N HIS A 10 4.08 1.28 -10.09
CA HIS A 10 4.84 0.07 -10.33
C HIS A 10 3.86 -0.97 -10.89
N LEU A 11 3.96 -1.19 -12.20
CA LEU A 11 3.05 -2.00 -13.00
C LEU A 11 2.75 -3.34 -12.30
N ALA A 12 1.52 -3.50 -11.80
CA ALA A 12 1.03 -4.79 -11.35
C ALA A 12 1.19 -5.80 -12.50
N ARG A 13 1.56 -7.03 -12.19
CA ARG A 13 1.50 -8.10 -13.19
C ARG A 13 0.05 -8.16 -13.68
N PRO A 14 -0.19 -8.19 -15.01
CA PRO A 14 -1.54 -8.34 -15.52
C PRO A 14 -1.98 -9.78 -15.25
N ASP A 15 -2.49 -10.00 -14.06
CA ASP A 15 -3.22 -11.21 -13.73
C ASP A 15 -4.68 -10.96 -14.10
N ASP A 16 -5.31 -11.89 -14.80
CA ASP A 16 -6.75 -11.81 -15.02
C ASP A 16 -7.41 -11.68 -13.64
N HIS A 17 -7.96 -10.51 -13.29
CA HIS A 17 -8.51 -10.24 -11.95
C HIS A 17 -9.59 -11.25 -11.54
N ALA A 18 -10.21 -11.92 -12.52
CA ALA A 18 -11.14 -13.03 -12.32
C ALA A 18 -10.46 -14.35 -11.93
N ALA A 19 -9.21 -14.59 -12.35
CA ALA A 19 -8.44 -15.80 -12.10
C ALA A 19 -7.59 -15.75 -10.81
N SER A 20 -7.18 -14.56 -10.36
CA SER A 20 -6.29 -14.40 -9.18
C SER A 20 -6.95 -14.79 -7.84
N GLY A 21 -8.30 -14.87 -7.81
CA GLY A 21 -9.05 -15.06 -6.58
C GLY A 21 -8.92 -13.87 -5.61
N PRO A 22 -9.27 -14.03 -4.33
CA PRO A 22 -9.15 -12.96 -3.33
C PRO A 22 -7.70 -12.47 -3.21
N LEU A 23 -7.53 -11.15 -3.20
CA LEU A 23 -6.23 -10.51 -3.01
C LEU A 23 -6.04 -10.09 -1.55
N THR A 24 -4.84 -10.30 -1.02
CA THR A 24 -4.44 -9.84 0.33
C THR A 24 -3.44 -8.71 0.19
N ALA A 25 -3.75 -7.53 0.71
CA ALA A 25 -2.84 -6.39 0.74
C ALA A 25 -2.23 -6.22 2.14
N ILE A 26 -0.90 -6.15 2.22
CA ILE A 26 -0.16 -5.95 3.47
C ILE A 26 0.63 -4.65 3.34
N GLY A 27 0.45 -3.74 4.29
CA GLY A 27 1.22 -2.49 4.39
C GLY A 27 2.08 -2.46 5.65
N ARG A 28 3.31 -1.97 5.54
CA ARG A 28 4.26 -1.80 6.66
C ARG A 28 4.81 -0.39 6.68
N VAL A 29 4.67 0.28 7.82
CA VAL A 29 5.36 1.55 8.07
C VAL A 29 6.86 1.27 8.24
N ILE A 30 7.67 1.77 7.32
CA ILE A 30 9.12 1.58 7.31
C ILE A 30 9.86 2.72 8.01
N LYS A 31 9.26 3.92 8.02
CA LYS A 31 9.82 5.10 8.72
C LYS A 31 8.69 5.90 9.37
N PRO A 32 8.46 5.76 10.69
CA PRO A 32 7.50 6.59 11.39
C PRO A 32 8.03 8.02 11.51
N GLY A 33 7.14 9.01 11.51
CA GLY A 33 7.52 10.39 11.75
C GLY A 33 6.36 11.23 12.29
N ARG A 34 6.69 12.35 12.93
CA ARG A 34 5.70 13.20 13.62
C ARG A 34 4.80 14.01 12.68
N ARG A 35 5.21 14.17 11.43
CA ARG A 35 4.46 14.91 10.39
C ARG A 35 4.29 14.11 9.11
N VAL A 36 5.31 13.33 8.76
CA VAL A 36 5.34 12.48 7.57
C VAL A 36 5.84 11.11 8.00
N ALA A 37 5.17 10.05 7.59
CA ALA A 37 5.60 8.67 7.70
C ALA A 37 5.74 8.04 6.31
N PHE A 38 6.63 7.07 6.17
CA PHE A 38 6.80 6.29 4.95
C PHE A 38 6.41 4.84 5.20
N ALA A 39 5.74 4.23 4.23
CA ALA A 39 5.30 2.85 4.28
C ALA A 39 5.49 2.17 2.93
N ASP A 40 5.75 0.87 2.95
CA ASP A 40 5.71 0.00 1.79
C ASP A 40 4.51 -0.94 1.88
N GLY A 41 4.10 -1.51 0.75
CA GLY A 41 3.07 -2.51 0.71
C GLY A 41 3.25 -3.52 -0.42
N GLU A 42 2.63 -4.67 -0.24
CA GLU A 42 2.57 -5.75 -1.22
C GLU A 42 1.16 -6.30 -1.31
N VAL A 43 0.79 -6.77 -2.50
CA VAL A 43 -0.47 -7.46 -2.76
C VAL A 43 -0.17 -8.88 -3.19
N LEU A 44 -0.81 -9.84 -2.53
CA LEU A 44 -0.68 -11.27 -2.77
C LEU A 44 -1.99 -11.82 -3.34
N ASP A 45 -1.89 -12.77 -4.28
CA ASP A 45 -3.04 -13.54 -4.76
C ASP A 45 -3.39 -14.72 -3.83
N ALA A 46 -4.41 -15.50 -4.20
CA ALA A 46 -4.84 -16.67 -3.43
C ALA A 46 -3.77 -17.78 -3.34
N ALA A 47 -2.77 -17.77 -4.22
CA ALA A 47 -1.63 -18.68 -4.19
C ALA A 47 -0.43 -18.11 -3.42
N GLY A 48 -0.56 -16.91 -2.83
CA GLY A 48 0.50 -16.22 -2.11
C GLY A 48 1.55 -15.56 -3.02
N ARG A 49 1.29 -15.43 -4.33
CA ARG A 49 2.21 -14.78 -5.27
C ARG A 49 2.05 -13.26 -5.18
N SER A 50 3.17 -12.54 -5.17
CA SER A 50 3.15 -11.08 -5.23
C SER A 50 2.77 -10.62 -6.63
N VAL A 51 1.67 -9.84 -6.70
CA VAL A 51 1.10 -9.33 -7.96
C VAL A 51 1.33 -7.84 -8.13
N ALA A 52 1.55 -7.12 -7.02
CA ALA A 52 1.86 -5.70 -7.00
C ALA A 52 2.67 -5.33 -5.75
N THR A 53 3.46 -4.27 -5.87
CA THR A 53 4.12 -3.58 -4.76
C THR A 53 3.74 -2.11 -4.75
N ALA A 54 3.82 -1.48 -3.58
CA ALA A 54 3.50 -0.08 -3.39
C ALA A 54 4.51 0.55 -2.42
N SER A 55 4.78 1.83 -2.62
CA SER A 55 5.44 2.67 -1.62
C SER A 55 4.60 3.94 -1.43
N SER A 56 4.60 4.47 -0.21
CA SER A 56 3.67 5.51 0.19
C SER A 56 4.30 6.50 1.17
N SER A 57 3.86 7.76 1.07
CA SER A 57 4.17 8.84 1.99
C SER A 57 2.87 9.35 2.61
N LEU A 58 2.78 9.32 3.94
CA LEU A 58 1.56 9.62 4.69
C LEU A 58 1.75 10.84 5.58
N LEU A 59 0.77 11.73 5.59
CA LEU A 59 0.71 12.82 6.57
C LEU A 59 0.19 12.27 7.91
N VAL A 60 0.83 12.70 9.00
CA VAL A 60 0.48 12.27 10.36
C VAL A 60 -0.21 13.40 11.09
N PHE A 61 -1.41 13.12 11.59
CA PHE A 61 -2.23 14.06 12.36
C PHE A 61 -2.42 13.54 13.79
N PRO A 62 -2.45 14.41 14.80
CA PRO A 62 -2.76 14.00 16.17
C PRO A 62 -4.21 13.49 16.24
N LEU A 63 -4.43 12.46 17.04
CA LEU A 63 -5.79 12.03 17.38
C LEU A 63 -6.38 13.00 18.40
N PRO A 64 -7.71 13.25 18.35
CA PRO A 64 -8.39 13.98 19.42
C PRO A 64 -8.17 13.31 20.77
N ALA A 65 -8.16 14.10 21.84
CA ALA A 65 -8.21 13.56 23.20
C ALA A 65 -9.53 12.80 23.40
N ALA A 66 -9.45 11.68 24.11
CA ALA A 66 -10.60 10.83 24.44
C ALA A 66 -11.55 11.50 25.44
#